data_AF-A0A2T4PXD5-F1
#
_entry.id   AF-A0A2T4PXD5-F1
#
_cell.length_a   1.000
_cell.length_b   1.000
_cell.length_c   1.000
_cell.angle_alpha   90.00
_cell.angle_beta   90.00
_cell.angle_gamma   90.00
#
_symmetry.space_group_name_H-M   'P 1'
#
loop_
_entity.id
_entity.type
_entity.pdbx_description
1 polymer ?
#
loop_
_entity_poly.entity_id
_entity_poly.type
_entity_poly.pdbx_seq_one_letter_code
_entity_poly.pdbx_strand_id
1 'polypeptide(L)'
;LEEQLDSVFDDELPQAIKTGMIATKEMMELIRTYLEKHPEIPYVIDPVMLAKSGDSLMDDKGKHALQSILLHLADVATPNLPEAEEIVGFKLDNEDAIKKAGKIFIEEIGSKGVVIKGGHIEDDNIAKDYLFTKDGLEIFESERYETKHTHGTG
;
A
#
# COMPACT_ATOMS: atom_id res chain seq x y z
N LEU A 1 10.33 19.35 2.86
CA LEU A 1 9.11 18.54 3.10
C LEU A 1 8.32 19.14 4.25
N GLU A 2 8.89 19.30 5.45
CA GLU A 2 8.19 19.90 6.60
C GLU A 2 7.53 21.24 6.26
N GLU A 3 8.30 22.22 5.77
CA GLU A 3 7.77 23.52 5.33
C GLU A 3 6.65 23.42 4.27
N GLN A 4 6.68 22.39 3.42
CA GLN A 4 5.64 22.17 2.40
C GLN A 4 4.38 21.58 3.02
N LEU A 5 4.51 20.71 4.02
CA LEU A 5 3.38 20.16 4.76
C LEU A 5 2.77 21.26 5.64
N ASP A 6 3.56 22.02 6.38
CA ASP A 6 3.07 23.15 7.19
C ASP A 6 2.25 24.13 6.35
N SER A 7 2.74 24.51 5.17
CA SER A 7 2.01 25.42 4.29
C SER A 7 0.64 24.91 3.85
N VAL A 8 0.42 23.59 3.80
CA VAL A 8 -0.88 23.00 3.44
C VAL A 8 -1.76 22.90 4.68
N PHE A 9 -1.23 22.32 5.76
CA PHE A 9 -2.00 22.03 6.97
C PHE A 9 -2.37 23.28 7.78
N ASP A 10 -1.64 24.40 7.62
CA ASP A 10 -1.95 25.67 8.29
C ASP A 10 -3.01 26.52 7.54
N ASP A 11 -3.24 26.28 6.24
CA ASP A 11 -4.21 27.04 5.43
C ASP A 11 -5.55 26.31 5.32
N GLU A 12 -5.54 25.07 4.79
CA GLU A 12 -6.74 24.24 4.64
C GLU A 12 -6.39 22.76 4.82
N LEU A 13 -7.06 22.09 5.76
CA LEU A 13 -6.82 20.68 6.02
C LEU A 13 -7.26 19.81 4.83
N PRO A 14 -6.44 18.85 4.40
CA PRO A 14 -6.80 17.95 3.32
C PRO A 14 -7.94 17.02 3.73
N GLN A 15 -8.80 16.65 2.76
CA GLN A 15 -9.86 15.67 2.99
C GLN A 15 -9.37 14.22 3.01
N ALA A 16 -8.17 13.97 2.48
CA ALA A 16 -7.49 12.68 2.52
C ALA A 16 -5.99 12.89 2.28
N ILE A 17 -5.17 11.99 2.81
CA ILE A 17 -3.72 11.96 2.61
C ILE A 17 -3.38 10.69 1.82
N LYS A 18 -2.62 10.82 0.74
CA LYS A 18 -2.03 9.69 0.02
C LYS A 18 -0.53 9.78 -0.02
N THR A 19 0.15 8.69 0.32
CA THR A 19 1.60 8.55 0.09
C THR A 19 1.87 7.49 -0.96
N GLY A 20 2.76 7.81 -1.92
CA GLY A 20 3.35 6.85 -2.85
C GLY A 20 4.76 6.47 -2.43
N MET A 21 5.72 6.55 -3.35
CA MET A 21 7.13 6.33 -3.07
C MET A 21 7.67 7.33 -2.04
N ILE A 22 8.21 6.82 -0.93
CA ILE A 22 8.85 7.61 0.13
C ILE A 22 10.34 7.23 0.16
N ALA A 23 11.25 8.19 0.01
CA ALA A 23 12.66 7.87 -0.23
C ALA A 23 13.45 7.48 1.03
N THR A 24 13.10 8.03 2.20
CA THR A 24 13.92 7.88 3.41
C THR A 24 13.09 7.67 4.68
N LYS A 25 13.72 7.10 5.71
CA LYS A 25 13.11 6.93 7.03
C LYS A 25 12.72 8.27 7.65
N GLU A 26 13.54 9.30 7.49
CA GLU A 26 13.28 10.64 8.02
C GLU A 26 12.00 11.23 7.42
N MET A 27 11.75 11.00 6.12
CA MET A 27 10.48 11.38 5.50
C MET A 27 9.30 10.62 6.11
N MET A 28 9.46 9.31 6.37
CA MET A 28 8.41 8.50 7.00
C MET A 28 8.07 8.99 8.40
N GLU A 29 9.08 9.25 9.24
CA GLU A 29 8.88 9.78 10.59
C GLU A 29 8.20 11.15 10.55
N LEU A 30 8.61 12.03 9.64
CA LEU A 30 7.96 13.32 9.47
C LEU A 30 6.48 13.16 9.08
N ILE A 31 6.18 12.36 8.04
CA ILE A 31 4.80 12.08 7.60
C ILE A 31 3.96 11.53 8.75
N ARG A 32 4.49 10.57 9.50
CA ARG A 32 3.85 10.01 10.69
C ARG A 32 3.39 11.08 11.66
N THR A 33 4.20 12.12 11.92
CA THR A 33 3.80 13.19 12.85
C THR A 33 2.55 13.93 12.39
N TYR A 34 2.32 14.12 11.08
CA TYR A 34 1.11 14.76 10.57
C TYR A 34 -0.08 13.80 10.62
N LEU A 35 0.13 12.52 10.29
CA LEU A 35 -0.91 11.49 10.40
C LEU A 35 -1.41 11.35 11.84
N GLU A 36 -0.51 11.35 12.82
CA GLU A 36 -0.87 11.27 14.25
C GLU A 36 -1.53 12.55 14.78
N LYS A 37 -1.19 13.73 14.23
CA LYS A 37 -1.83 15.01 14.58
C LYS A 37 -3.25 15.12 14.02
N HIS A 38 -3.54 14.45 12.90
CA HIS A 38 -4.81 14.50 12.19
C HIS A 38 -5.40 13.11 11.93
N PRO A 39 -5.67 12.31 12.98
CA PRO A 39 -6.14 10.94 12.83
C PRO A 39 -7.54 10.82 12.21
N GLU A 40 -8.28 11.92 12.12
CA GLU A 40 -9.57 12.02 11.45
C GLU A 40 -9.48 12.09 9.92
N ILE A 41 -8.32 12.45 9.37
CA ILE A 41 -8.11 12.54 7.92
C ILE A 41 -7.77 11.15 7.38
N PRO A 42 -8.56 10.60 6.44
CA PRO A 42 -8.29 9.30 5.84
C PRO A 42 -6.90 9.21 5.22
N TYR A 43 -6.17 8.13 5.54
CA TYR A 43 -4.82 7.89 5.04
C TYR A 43 -4.75 6.66 4.13
N VAL A 44 -4.29 6.89 2.89
CA VAL A 44 -4.02 5.86 1.90
C VAL A 44 -2.52 5.74 1.65
N ILE A 45 -1.98 4.53 1.74
CA ILE A 45 -0.57 4.25 1.41
C ILE A 45 -0.47 3.32 0.22
N ASP A 46 0.25 3.76 -0.80
CA ASP A 46 0.73 2.92 -1.89
C ASP A 46 2.21 2.57 -1.57
N PRO A 47 2.50 1.37 -1.03
CA PRO A 47 3.80 1.04 -0.47
C PRO A 47 4.79 0.68 -1.58
N VAL A 48 5.15 1.67 -2.39
CA VAL A 48 6.03 1.51 -3.55
C VAL A 48 7.43 1.10 -3.09
N MET A 49 7.71 -0.20 -3.16
CA MET A 49 8.99 -0.81 -2.78
C MET A 49 9.80 -1.29 -3.99
N LEU A 50 9.14 -1.45 -5.15
CA LEU A 50 9.72 -2.05 -6.34
C LEU A 50 9.51 -1.13 -7.55
N ALA A 51 10.53 -1.04 -8.40
CA ALA A 51 10.41 -0.40 -9.70
C ALA A 51 9.54 -1.27 -10.62
N LYS A 52 9.07 -0.69 -11.74
CA LYS A 52 8.35 -1.47 -12.77
C LYS A 52 9.21 -2.57 -13.41
N SER A 53 10.54 -2.44 -13.34
CA SER A 53 11.48 -3.49 -13.73
C SER A 53 11.59 -4.64 -12.73
N GLY A 54 10.97 -4.50 -11.54
CA GLY A 54 11.12 -5.42 -10.41
C GLY A 54 12.31 -5.11 -9.50
N ASP A 55 13.11 -4.09 -9.80
CA ASP A 55 14.25 -3.71 -8.98
C ASP A 55 13.81 -3.10 -7.65
N SER A 56 14.47 -3.48 -6.55
CA SER A 56 14.19 -2.92 -5.23
C SER A 56 14.51 -1.43 -5.19
N LEU A 57 13.51 -0.61 -4.83
CA LEU A 57 13.66 0.84 -4.61
C LEU A 57 14.10 1.16 -3.17
N MET A 58 13.97 0.20 -2.27
CA MET A 58 14.36 0.30 -0.87
C MET A 58 15.28 -0.86 -0.47
N ASP A 59 16.17 -0.61 0.49
CA ASP A 59 16.86 -1.70 1.19
C ASP A 59 15.93 -2.34 2.24
N ASP A 60 16.35 -3.45 2.83
CA ASP A 60 15.53 -4.16 3.83
C ASP A 60 15.20 -3.29 5.04
N LYS A 61 16.09 -2.36 5.40
CA LYS A 61 15.84 -1.40 6.49
C LYS A 61 14.71 -0.43 6.14
N GLY A 62 14.68 0.08 4.91
CA GLY A 62 13.61 0.93 4.38
C GLY A 62 12.26 0.23 4.37
N LYS A 63 12.23 -1.05 3.95
CA LYS A 63 11.00 -1.86 3.96
C LYS A 63 10.44 -2.05 5.37
N HIS A 64 11.29 -2.43 6.33
CA HIS A 64 10.89 -2.56 7.73
C HIS A 64 10.46 -1.22 8.35
N ALA A 65 11.12 -0.12 7.99
CA ALA A 65 10.74 1.21 8.41
C ALA A 65 9.35 1.59 7.88
N LEU A 66 9.05 1.32 6.60
CA LEU A 66 7.74 1.61 6.02
C LEU A 66 6.61 0.88 6.77
N GLN A 67 6.81 -0.41 7.04
CA GLN A 67 5.84 -1.24 7.76
C GLN A 67 5.60 -0.71 9.19
N SER A 68 6.68 -0.49 9.93
CA SER A 68 6.62 -0.11 11.35
C SER A 68 6.22 1.35 11.60
N ILE A 69 6.48 2.27 10.66
CA ILE A 69 6.24 3.71 10.85
C ILE A 69 4.92 4.15 10.24
N LEU A 70 4.56 3.64 9.05
CA LEU A 70 3.44 4.18 8.27
C LEU A 70 2.33 3.18 7.99
N LEU A 71 2.67 1.94 7.65
CA LEU A 71 1.68 0.99 7.14
C LEU A 71 0.58 0.66 8.16
N HIS A 72 0.90 0.63 9.45
CA HIS A 72 -0.05 0.43 10.55
C HIS A 72 -1.03 1.61 10.76
N LEU A 73 -0.72 2.79 10.23
CA LEU A 73 -1.60 3.97 10.33
C LEU A 73 -2.62 4.02 9.19
N ALA A 74 -2.46 3.19 8.17
CA ALA A 74 -3.27 3.25 6.95
C ALA A 74 -4.73 2.91 7.20
N ASP A 75 -5.63 3.76 6.72
CA ASP A 75 -7.02 3.38 6.49
C ASP A 75 -7.10 2.37 5.34
N VAL A 76 -6.31 2.59 4.29
CA VAL A 76 -6.18 1.65 3.17
C VAL A 76 -4.72 1.58 2.68
N ALA A 77 -4.15 0.38 2.68
CA ALA A 77 -2.90 0.09 1.95
C ALA A 77 -3.22 -0.47 0.55
N THR A 78 -2.42 -0.14 -0.47
CA THR A 78 -2.68 -0.57 -1.87
C THR A 78 -1.51 -1.28 -2.54
N PRO A 79 -0.85 -2.27 -1.91
CA PRO A 79 0.27 -2.98 -2.54
C PRO A 79 -0.17 -3.74 -3.80
N ASN A 80 0.70 -3.81 -4.81
CA ASN A 80 0.60 -4.86 -5.81
C ASN A 80 1.09 -6.22 -5.25
N LEU A 81 0.89 -7.31 -6.00
CA LEU A 81 1.33 -8.65 -5.59
C LEU A 81 2.82 -8.69 -5.15
N PRO A 82 3.81 -8.25 -5.97
CA PRO A 82 5.21 -8.23 -5.53
C PRO A 82 5.48 -7.42 -4.25
N GLU A 83 4.86 -6.26 -4.09
CA GLU A 83 4.99 -5.45 -2.86
C GLU A 83 4.38 -6.15 -1.65
N ALA A 84 3.22 -6.79 -1.83
CA ALA A 84 2.58 -7.58 -0.78
C ALA A 84 3.45 -8.78 -0.37
N GLU A 85 4.06 -9.48 -1.33
CA GLU A 85 5.03 -10.58 -1.07
C GLU A 85 6.22 -10.10 -0.24
N GLU A 86 6.81 -8.96 -0.59
CA GLU A 86 7.91 -8.35 0.16
C GLU A 86 7.50 -7.96 1.58
N ILE A 87 6.25 -7.52 1.77
CA ILE A 87 5.73 -7.13 3.08
C ILE A 87 5.51 -8.36 3.98
N VAL A 88 4.85 -9.40 3.46
CA VAL A 88 4.46 -10.57 4.27
C VAL A 88 5.54 -11.66 4.32
N GLY A 89 6.57 -11.56 3.48
CA GLY A 89 7.74 -12.45 3.49
C GLY A 89 7.50 -13.83 2.87
N PHE A 90 6.44 -14.01 2.08
CA PHE A 90 6.18 -15.25 1.34
C PHE A 90 5.49 -14.98 0.00
N LYS A 91 5.54 -15.98 -0.90
CA LYS A 91 4.95 -15.89 -2.24
C LYS A 91 3.42 -15.96 -2.23
N LEU A 92 2.80 -15.16 -3.08
CA LEU A 92 1.35 -15.07 -3.26
C LEU A 92 0.92 -15.78 -4.56
N ASP A 93 1.22 -17.08 -4.63
CA ASP A 93 1.03 -17.92 -5.82
C ASP A 93 -0.38 -18.53 -5.93
N ASN A 94 -1.22 -18.37 -4.90
CA ASN A 94 -2.59 -18.88 -4.87
C ASN A 94 -3.50 -18.04 -3.96
N GLU A 95 -4.81 -18.25 -4.05
CA GLU A 95 -5.79 -17.44 -3.32
C GLU A 95 -5.66 -17.59 -1.80
N ASP A 96 -5.28 -18.76 -1.30
CA ASP A 96 -5.12 -18.98 0.14
C ASP A 96 -3.91 -18.20 0.67
N ALA A 97 -2.83 -18.09 -0.12
CA ALA A 97 -1.69 -17.24 0.19
C ALA A 97 -2.10 -15.75 0.22
N ILE A 98 -2.90 -15.29 -0.75
CA ILE A 98 -3.43 -13.90 -0.76
C ILE A 98 -4.33 -13.65 0.46
N LYS A 99 -5.23 -14.59 0.79
CA LYS A 99 -6.10 -14.51 1.97
C LYS A 99 -5.28 -14.44 3.26
N LYS A 100 -4.21 -15.22 3.35
CA LYS A 100 -3.28 -15.17 4.50
C LYS A 100 -2.57 -13.81 4.57
N ALA A 101 -2.10 -13.28 3.44
CA ALA A 101 -1.47 -11.97 3.38
C ALA A 101 -2.42 -10.87 3.84
N GLY A 102 -3.65 -10.85 3.33
CA GLY A 102 -4.69 -9.91 3.76
C GLY A 102 -4.90 -9.91 5.28
N LYS A 103 -4.95 -11.10 5.90
CA LYS A 103 -5.04 -11.20 7.37
C LYS A 103 -3.83 -10.60 8.08
N ILE A 104 -2.61 -10.81 7.59
CA ILE A 104 -1.40 -10.21 8.18
C ILE A 104 -1.48 -8.69 8.16
N PHE A 105 -1.92 -8.08 7.05
CA PHE A 105 -2.12 -6.63 6.98
C PHE A 105 -3.09 -6.11 8.04
N ILE A 106 -4.23 -6.79 8.23
CA ILE A 106 -5.28 -6.35 9.14
C ILE A 106 -4.94 -6.64 10.61
N GLU A 107 -4.42 -7.82 10.91
CA GLU A 107 -4.27 -8.35 12.28
C GLU A 107 -2.88 -8.10 12.86
N GLU A 108 -1.82 -8.24 12.06
CA GLU A 108 -0.43 -8.17 12.55
C GLU A 108 0.19 -6.80 12.30
N ILE A 109 0.01 -6.24 11.09
CA ILE A 109 0.52 -4.91 10.74
C ILE A 109 -0.40 -3.82 11.32
N GLY A 110 -1.71 -4.03 11.26
CA GLY A 110 -2.70 -3.13 11.85
C GLY A 110 -3.31 -2.10 10.89
N SER A 111 -3.10 -2.25 9.58
CA SER A 111 -3.83 -1.44 8.58
C SER A 111 -5.34 -1.68 8.73
N LYS A 112 -6.17 -0.65 8.60
CA LYS A 112 -7.64 -0.82 8.72
C LYS A 112 -8.23 -1.54 7.51
N GLY A 113 -7.60 -1.39 6.35
CA GLY A 113 -7.92 -2.08 5.11
C GLY A 113 -6.68 -2.26 4.22
N VAL A 114 -6.70 -3.27 3.35
CA VAL A 114 -5.69 -3.45 2.30
C VAL A 114 -6.35 -3.90 0.99
N VAL A 115 -5.95 -3.30 -0.12
CA VAL A 115 -6.28 -3.73 -1.48
C VAL A 115 -5.03 -4.34 -2.10
N ILE A 116 -4.98 -5.67 -2.17
CA ILE A 116 -3.89 -6.38 -2.85
C ILE A 116 -4.21 -6.43 -4.35
N LYS A 117 -3.45 -5.67 -5.14
CA LYS A 117 -3.70 -5.45 -6.57
C LYS A 117 -3.01 -6.49 -7.47
N GLY A 118 -3.69 -6.87 -8.54
CA GLY A 118 -3.08 -7.54 -9.69
C GLY A 118 -2.94 -9.06 -9.57
N GLY A 119 -3.81 -9.73 -8.81
CA GLY A 119 -3.94 -11.19 -8.79
C GLY A 119 -4.16 -11.77 -10.19
N HIS A 120 -3.40 -12.82 -10.55
CA HIS A 120 -3.48 -13.51 -11.85
C HIS A 120 -3.36 -15.04 -11.71
N ILE A 121 -3.88 -15.61 -10.62
CA ILE A 121 -3.59 -17.00 -10.23
C ILE A 121 -4.04 -18.02 -11.30
N GLU A 122 -5.07 -17.73 -12.11
CA GLU A 122 -5.64 -18.73 -13.03
C GLU A 122 -6.02 -18.20 -14.43
N ASP A 123 -6.23 -16.89 -14.63
CA ASP A 123 -6.66 -16.33 -15.91
C ASP A 123 -5.91 -15.03 -16.24
N ASP A 124 -5.08 -15.08 -17.27
CA ASP A 124 -4.32 -13.92 -17.76
C ASP A 124 -5.21 -12.82 -18.37
N ASN A 125 -6.50 -13.08 -18.59
CA ASN A 125 -7.47 -12.12 -19.12
C ASN A 125 -8.24 -11.36 -18.04
N ILE A 126 -8.23 -11.82 -16.79
CA ILE A 126 -8.95 -11.19 -15.69
C ILE A 126 -7.95 -10.63 -14.67
N ALA A 127 -8.12 -9.36 -14.33
CA ALA A 127 -7.45 -8.76 -13.18
C ALA A 127 -8.34 -8.94 -11.95
N LYS A 128 -7.77 -9.51 -10.88
CA LYS A 128 -8.42 -9.61 -9.57
C LYS A 128 -7.71 -8.76 -8.54
N ASP A 129 -8.47 -7.93 -7.84
CA ASP A 129 -8.01 -7.18 -6.68
C ASP A 129 -8.78 -7.63 -5.44
N TYR A 130 -8.08 -7.74 -4.31
CA TYR A 130 -8.64 -8.28 -3.07
C TYR A 130 -8.63 -7.20 -1.99
N LEU A 131 -9.82 -6.74 -1.59
CA LEU A 131 -9.99 -5.85 -0.46
C LEU A 131 -10.23 -6.65 0.81
N PHE A 132 -9.32 -6.52 1.76
CA PHE A 132 -9.47 -7.03 3.11
C PHE A 132 -9.75 -5.89 4.08
N THR A 133 -10.71 -6.09 4.96
CA THR A 133 -10.99 -5.24 6.12
C THR A 133 -11.32 -6.12 7.33
N LYS A 134 -11.62 -5.50 8.48
CA LYS A 134 -12.16 -6.23 9.64
C LYS A 134 -13.53 -6.87 9.37
N ASP A 135 -14.27 -6.39 8.39
CA ASP A 135 -15.61 -6.88 8.05
C ASP A 135 -15.56 -8.08 7.09
N GLY A 136 -14.43 -8.30 6.41
CA GLY A 136 -14.23 -9.48 5.57
C GLY A 136 -13.38 -9.21 4.34
N LEU A 137 -13.65 -10.01 3.30
CA LEU A 137 -12.98 -9.97 2.00
C LEU A 137 -14.01 -9.61 0.92
N GLU A 138 -13.66 -8.65 0.08
CA GLU A 138 -14.33 -8.35 -1.18
C GLU A 138 -13.35 -8.51 -2.35
N ILE A 139 -13.83 -9.08 -3.47
CA ILE A 139 -13.01 -9.33 -4.66
C ILE A 139 -13.57 -8.50 -5.81
N PHE A 140 -12.71 -7.70 -6.43
CA PHE A 140 -13.02 -6.94 -7.63
C PHE A 140 -12.42 -7.63 -8.85
N GLU A 141 -13.22 -7.81 -9.90
CA GLU A 141 -12.79 -8.46 -11.13
C GLU A 141 -13.03 -7.54 -12.32
N SER A 142 -12.06 -7.47 -13.23
CA SER A 142 -12.19 -6.72 -14.48
C SER A 142 -11.37 -7.37 -15.61
N GLU A 143 -11.77 -7.12 -16.86
CA GLU A 143 -10.99 -7.55 -18.03
C GLU A 143 -9.65 -6.81 -18.08
N ARG A 144 -8.59 -7.55 -18.41
CA ARG A 144 -7.28 -6.96 -18.73
C ARG A 144 -7.29 -6.45 -20.16
N TYR A 145 -6.80 -5.23 -20.31
CA TYR A 145 -6.61 -4.63 -21.62
C TYR A 145 -5.19 -4.90 -22.11
N GLU A 146 -5.05 -5.50 -23.29
CA GLU A 146 -3.74 -5.66 -23.94
C GLU A 146 -3.17 -4.28 -24.32
N THR A 147 -2.23 -3.78 -23.52
CA THR A 147 -1.55 -2.52 -23.81
C THR A 147 -0.10 -2.54 -23.31
N LYS A 148 0.79 -1.92 -24.08
CA LYS A 148 2.17 -1.65 -23.68
C LYS A 148 2.30 -0.46 -22.71
N HIS A 149 1.21 0.27 -22.50
CA HIS A 149 1.17 1.48 -21.67
C HIS A 149 0.66 1.15 -20.26
N THR A 150 1.44 0.37 -19.51
CA THR A 150 1.15 0.00 -18.11
C THR A 150 1.80 0.95 -17.10
N HIS A 151 2.38 2.06 -17.57
CA HIS A 151 3.08 2.99 -16.72
C HIS A 151 2.09 3.93 -16.00
N GLY A 152 1.97 3.79 -14.68
CA GLY A 152 1.21 4.72 -13.85
C GLY A 152 -0.24 4.30 -13.60
N THR A 153 -0.53 3.00 -13.72
CA THR A 153 -1.85 2.40 -13.47
C THR A 153 -2.11 2.11 -11.98
N GLY A 154 -1.19 2.48 -11.10
CA GLY A 154 -1.21 2.14 -9.67
C GLY A 154 -2.21 2.93 -8.85
#